data_AF-T0ZK65-F1
#
_entry.id   AF-T0ZK65-F1
#
_cell.length_a   1.000
_cell.length_b   1.000
_cell.length_c   1.000
_cell.angle_alpha   90.00
_cell.angle_beta   90.00
_cell.angle_gamma   90.00
#
_symmetry.space_group_name_H-M   'P 1'
#
loop_
_entity.id
_entity.type
_entity.pdbx_description
1 polymer ?
#
loop_
_entity_poly.entity_id
_entity_poly.type
_entity_poly.pdbx_seq_one_letter_code
_entity_poly.pdbx_strand_id
1 'polypeptide(L)'
;SVRRLRAAIADHTDYAFETTLGGQTVTGLLLAAAAAGHELVIWYCGLDSPERHLARVAARVAGGGHDIPEAKVRTRYETSRANLVRLMPHVTMLRVYDNSAEADPASGQRPAPELVLEIKGGTPSYPRSAVELATTPAWAKPLVARAFQWDAASPARTEA
;
A
#
# COMPACT_ATOMS: atom_id res chain seq x y z
N SER A 1 11.50 8.95 -9.11
CA SER A 1 10.89 10.25 -9.49
C SER A 1 9.90 10.03 -10.62
N VAL A 2 8.88 10.89 -10.77
CA VAL A 2 7.84 10.75 -11.81
C VAL A 2 8.44 10.68 -13.23
N ARG A 3 9.53 11.42 -13.49
CA ARG A 3 10.25 11.36 -14.77
C ARG A 3 10.80 9.96 -15.06
N ARG A 4 11.44 9.33 -14.07
CA ARG A 4 12.00 7.97 -14.23
C ARG A 4 10.90 6.92 -14.39
N LEU A 5 9.79 7.05 -13.67
CA LEU A 5 8.63 6.17 -13.86
C LEU A 5 8.08 6.27 -15.29
N ARG A 6 7.94 7.48 -15.84
CA ARG A 6 7.49 7.66 -17.23
C ARG A 6 8.45 7.05 -18.24
N ALA A 7 9.76 7.26 -18.06
CA ALA A 7 10.77 6.66 -18.93
C ALA A 7 10.69 5.13 -18.89
N ALA A 8 10.64 4.55 -17.69
CA ALA A 8 10.54 3.10 -17.52
C ALA A 8 9.30 2.49 -18.18
N ILE A 9 8.15 3.19 -18.11
CA ILE A 9 6.92 2.78 -18.81
C ILE A 9 7.13 2.81 -20.33
N ALA A 10 7.70 3.89 -20.86
CA ALA A 10 7.93 4.07 -22.30
C ALA A 10 8.95 3.08 -22.87
N ASP A 11 10.01 2.80 -22.10
CA ASP A 11 11.12 1.94 -22.50
C ASP A 11 10.88 0.46 -22.17
N HIS A 12 9.73 0.12 -21.54
CA HIS A 12 9.39 -1.22 -21.05
C HIS A 12 10.50 -1.83 -20.15
N THR A 13 11.00 -1.05 -19.20
CA THR A 13 12.04 -1.47 -18.24
C THR A 13 11.54 -1.47 -16.81
N ASP A 14 12.17 -2.26 -15.95
CA ASP A 14 11.85 -2.32 -14.52
C ASP A 14 12.20 -1.02 -13.78
N TYR A 15 11.31 -0.60 -12.86
CA TYR A 15 11.56 0.56 -12.01
C TYR A 15 10.91 0.46 -10.63
N ALA A 16 11.75 0.49 -9.59
CA ALA A 16 11.32 0.52 -8.20
C ALA A 16 11.45 1.94 -7.61
N PHE A 17 10.45 2.37 -6.84
CA PHE A 17 10.45 3.67 -6.17
C PHE A 17 9.50 3.70 -4.97
N GLU A 18 9.75 4.63 -4.05
CA GLU A 18 8.86 4.91 -2.92
C GLU A 18 7.88 6.04 -3.23
N THR A 19 6.65 5.94 -2.72
CA THR A 19 5.62 6.97 -2.81
C THR A 19 4.70 6.91 -1.61
N THR A 20 4.12 8.05 -1.21
CA THR A 20 3.06 8.06 -0.19
C THR A 20 1.71 7.59 -0.74
N LEU A 21 1.60 7.37 -2.05
CA LEU A 21 0.39 7.00 -2.79
C LEU A 21 -0.82 7.95 -2.62
N GLY A 22 -0.70 9.05 -1.88
CA GLY A 22 -1.81 9.99 -1.62
C GLY A 22 -2.07 11.02 -2.74
N GLY A 23 -1.32 10.97 -3.84
CA GLY A 23 -1.52 11.85 -5.00
C GLY A 23 -2.02 11.07 -6.22
N GLN A 24 -2.67 11.75 -7.16
CA GLN A 24 -3.28 11.10 -8.33
C GLN A 24 -2.28 10.75 -9.43
N THR A 25 -1.17 11.51 -9.55
CA THR A 25 -0.21 11.35 -10.65
C THR A 25 0.43 9.96 -10.69
N VAL A 26 0.89 9.45 -9.55
CA VAL A 26 1.55 8.14 -9.49
C VAL A 26 0.54 7.03 -9.73
N THR A 27 -0.64 7.09 -9.12
CA THR A 27 -1.72 6.13 -9.34
C THR A 27 -2.12 6.05 -10.80
N GLY A 28 -2.29 7.20 -11.47
CA GLY A 28 -2.60 7.23 -12.91
C GLY A 28 -1.49 6.62 -13.78
N LEU A 29 -0.22 6.85 -13.44
CA LEU A 29 0.90 6.24 -14.15
C LEU A 29 0.99 4.74 -13.95
N LEU A 30 0.74 4.24 -12.73
CA LEU A 30 0.71 2.80 -12.46
C LEU A 30 -0.44 2.11 -13.20
N LEU A 31 -1.63 2.72 -13.24
CA LEU A 31 -2.75 2.20 -14.06
C LEU A 31 -2.39 2.16 -15.55
N ALA A 32 -1.72 3.20 -16.06
CA ALA A 32 -1.24 3.22 -17.45
C ALA A 32 -0.17 2.15 -17.70
N ALA A 33 0.74 1.93 -16.75
CA ALA A 33 1.76 0.88 -16.82
C ALA A 33 1.11 -0.51 -16.90
N ALA A 34 0.14 -0.82 -16.04
CA ALA A 34 -0.60 -2.08 -16.08
C ALA A 34 -1.34 -2.26 -17.42
N ALA A 35 -1.98 -1.20 -17.93
CA ALA A 35 -2.63 -1.24 -19.24
C ALA A 35 -1.64 -1.46 -20.40
N ALA A 36 -0.37 -1.06 -20.23
CA ALA A 36 0.72 -1.30 -21.16
C ALA A 36 1.43 -2.66 -20.94
N GLY A 37 0.89 -3.52 -20.07
CA GLY A 37 1.41 -4.87 -19.83
C GLY A 37 2.54 -4.98 -18.80
N HIS A 38 2.80 -3.91 -18.03
CA HIS A 38 3.76 -3.99 -16.93
C HIS A 38 3.19 -4.75 -15.74
N GLU A 39 4.04 -5.54 -15.09
CA GLU A 39 3.72 -6.13 -13.79
C GLU A 39 3.78 -5.06 -12.69
N LEU A 40 2.74 -5.02 -11.86
CA LEU A 40 2.69 -4.14 -10.71
C LEU A 40 2.91 -4.93 -9.42
N VAL A 41 4.02 -4.65 -8.76
CA VAL A 41 4.37 -5.17 -7.43
C VAL A 41 4.33 -4.04 -6.42
N ILE A 42 3.46 -4.16 -5.42
CA ILE A 42 3.25 -3.12 -4.40
C ILE A 42 3.43 -3.69 -2.99
N TRP A 43 4.31 -3.05 -2.21
CA TRP A 43 4.36 -3.17 -0.76
C TRP A 43 3.77 -1.90 -0.14
N TYR A 44 2.69 -2.03 0.61
CA TYR A 44 2.00 -0.93 1.28
C TYR A 44 2.11 -1.09 2.78
N CYS A 45 2.54 -0.04 3.48
CA CYS A 45 2.58 0.01 4.95
C CYS A 45 1.61 1.08 5.46
N GLY A 46 0.63 0.67 6.25
CA GLY A 46 -0.34 1.56 6.91
C GLY A 46 -0.18 1.59 8.43
N LEU A 47 -0.85 2.56 9.05
CA LEU A 47 -1.01 2.68 10.50
C LEU A 47 -2.49 2.70 10.85
N ASP A 48 -2.79 2.44 12.12
CA ASP A 48 -4.15 2.43 12.68
C ASP A 48 -4.85 3.78 12.65
N SER A 49 -4.11 4.88 12.64
CA SER A 49 -4.64 6.23 12.80
C SER A 49 -3.75 7.31 12.15
N PRO A 50 -4.35 8.42 11.69
CA PRO A 50 -3.58 9.59 11.29
C PRO A 50 -2.84 10.22 12.49
N GLU A 51 -3.36 10.09 13.71
CA GLU A 51 -2.71 10.54 14.94
C GLU A 51 -1.37 9.84 15.16
N ARG A 52 -1.28 8.52 14.91
CA ARG A 52 0.00 7.81 14.97
C ARG A 52 0.99 8.30 13.91
N HIS A 53 0.51 8.64 12.71
CA HIS A 53 1.38 9.31 11.72
C HIS A 53 1.90 10.65 12.23
N LEU A 54 1.04 11.49 12.83
CA LEU A 54 1.43 12.78 13.38
C LEU A 54 2.44 12.63 14.52
N ALA A 55 2.24 11.67 15.42
CA ALA A 55 3.18 11.37 16.50
C ALA A 55 4.56 10.97 15.96
N ARG A 56 4.61 10.11 14.94
CA ARG A 56 5.86 9.71 14.29
C ARG A 56 6.53 10.84 13.52
N VAL A 57 5.75 11.75 12.92
CA VAL A 57 6.28 12.97 12.31
C VAL A 57 6.89 13.88 13.37
N ALA A 58 6.20 14.11 14.48
CA ALA A 58 6.70 14.93 15.58
C ALA A 58 7.99 14.36 16.19
N ALA A 59 8.04 13.04 16.44
CA ALA A 59 9.25 12.37 16.92
C ALA A 59 10.42 12.52 15.94
N ARG A 60 10.17 12.37 14.64
CA ARG A 60 11.18 12.59 13.59
C ARG A 60 11.67 14.04 13.58
N VAL A 61 10.78 15.02 13.70
CA VAL A 61 11.13 16.45 13.72
C VAL A 61 11.98 16.77 14.95
N ALA A 62 11.63 16.24 16.12
CA ALA A 62 12.45 16.35 17.33
C ALA A 62 13.86 15.75 17.14
N GLY A 63 13.98 14.69 16.33
CA GLY A 63 15.25 14.10 15.90
C GLY A 63 15.96 14.81 14.73
N GLY A 64 15.50 16.00 14.32
CA GLY A 64 16.14 16.80 13.25
C GLY A 64 15.67 16.50 11.82
N GLY A 65 14.62 15.70 11.64
CA GLY A 65 14.03 15.46 10.33
C GLY A 65 13.04 16.53 9.87
N HIS A 66 12.54 16.38 8.65
CA HIS A 66 11.62 17.35 8.04
C HIS A 66 10.19 17.22 8.59
N ASP A 67 9.49 18.34 8.72
CA ASP A 67 8.08 18.38 9.11
C ASP A 67 7.14 18.10 7.92
N ILE A 68 5.91 17.65 8.19
CA ILE A 68 4.85 17.51 7.19
C ILE A 68 3.59 18.14 7.77
N PRO A 69 2.94 19.09 7.05
CA PRO A 69 1.71 19.72 7.53
C PRO A 69 0.63 18.68 7.89
N GLU A 70 0.00 18.84 9.05
CA GLU A 70 -1.01 17.91 9.56
C GLU A 70 -2.13 17.64 8.55
N ALA A 71 -2.67 18.68 7.93
CA ALA A 71 -3.71 18.55 6.92
C ALA A 71 -3.29 17.60 5.78
N LYS A 72 -2.01 17.66 5.38
CA LYS A 72 -1.45 16.79 4.34
C LYS A 72 -1.31 15.34 4.81
N VAL A 73 -0.98 15.12 6.09
CA VAL A 73 -0.96 13.78 6.70
C VAL A 73 -2.37 13.17 6.68
N ARG A 74 -3.37 13.92 7.16
CA ARG A 74 -4.77 13.48 7.21
C ARG A 74 -5.33 13.18 5.82
N THR A 75 -5.12 14.07 4.85
CA THR A 75 -5.54 13.84 3.46
C THR A 75 -4.85 12.60 2.88
N ARG A 76 -3.55 12.42 3.12
CA ARG A 76 -2.80 11.28 2.59
C ARG A 76 -3.22 9.95 3.20
N TYR A 77 -3.55 9.93 4.49
CA TYR A 77 -4.06 8.76 5.18
C TYR A 77 -5.30 8.16 4.48
N GLU A 78 -6.22 9.02 4.05
CA GLU A 78 -7.40 8.59 3.29
C GLU A 78 -7.09 8.27 1.83
N THR A 79 -6.45 9.21 1.13
CA THR A 79 -6.25 9.12 -0.31
C THR A 79 -5.31 7.99 -0.73
N SER A 80 -4.32 7.63 0.08
CA SER A 80 -3.41 6.51 -0.22
C SER A 80 -4.17 5.18 -0.27
N ARG A 81 -5.09 4.94 0.67
CA ARG A 81 -5.91 3.73 0.73
C ARG A 81 -6.92 3.69 -0.41
N ALA A 82 -7.57 4.82 -0.72
CA ALA A 82 -8.47 4.92 -1.86
C ALA A 82 -7.75 4.64 -3.18
N ASN A 83 -6.54 5.16 -3.35
CA ASN A 83 -5.72 4.90 -4.53
C ASN A 83 -5.23 3.45 -4.59
N LEU A 84 -4.94 2.83 -3.44
CA LEU A 84 -4.59 1.41 -3.37
C LEU A 84 -5.75 0.52 -3.84
N VAL A 85 -6.98 0.80 -3.39
CA VAL A 85 -8.19 0.10 -3.85
C VAL A 85 -8.35 0.19 -5.37
N ARG A 86 -8.05 1.35 -5.96
CA ARG A 86 -8.10 1.53 -7.43
C ARG A 86 -7.04 0.73 -8.18
N LEU A 87 -5.87 0.53 -7.59
CA LEU A 87 -4.78 -0.24 -8.19
C LEU A 87 -4.97 -1.75 -8.02
N MET A 88 -5.67 -2.17 -6.96
CA MET A 88 -5.81 -3.57 -6.54
C MET A 88 -6.22 -4.55 -7.66
N PRO A 89 -7.13 -4.23 -8.59
CA PRO A 89 -7.45 -5.11 -9.72
C PRO A 89 -6.32 -5.33 -10.73
N HIS A 90 -5.31 -4.47 -10.71
CA HIS A 90 -4.24 -4.39 -11.70
C HIS A 90 -2.89 -4.86 -11.16
N VAL A 91 -2.83 -5.31 -9.90
CA VAL A 91 -1.57 -5.75 -9.29
C VAL A 91 -1.28 -7.21 -9.61
N THR A 92 -0.03 -7.49 -9.99
CA THR A 92 0.51 -8.85 -10.05
C THR A 92 0.75 -9.37 -8.62
N MET A 93 1.27 -8.49 -7.76
CA MET A 93 1.45 -8.75 -6.34
C MET A 93 1.14 -7.51 -5.50
N LEU A 94 0.36 -7.69 -4.44
CA LEU A 94 0.16 -6.69 -3.40
C LEU A 94 0.41 -7.33 -2.03
N ARG A 95 1.20 -6.66 -1.20
CA ARG A 95 1.25 -6.95 0.24
C ARG A 95 0.96 -5.67 1.01
N VAL A 96 0.04 -5.78 1.95
CA VAL A 96 -0.33 -4.71 2.87
C VAL A 96 0.10 -5.11 4.26
N TYR A 97 0.81 -4.20 4.93
CA TYR A 97 1.30 -4.38 6.28
C TYR A 97 0.70 -3.34 7.22
N ASP A 98 0.33 -3.78 8.42
CA ASP A 98 0.16 -2.91 9.57
C ASP A 98 1.50 -2.69 10.25
N ASN A 99 1.88 -1.43 10.44
CA ASN A 99 3.09 -1.04 11.14
C ASN A 99 2.77 -0.20 12.38
N SER A 100 1.64 -0.47 13.03
CA SER A 100 1.13 0.33 14.15
C SER A 100 1.87 0.04 15.46
N ALA A 101 2.49 -1.13 15.58
CA ALA A 101 3.38 -1.44 16.69
C ALA A 101 4.50 -0.40 16.78
N GLU A 102 4.74 0.12 17.98
CA GLU A 102 5.87 1.00 18.24
C GLU A 102 7.16 0.18 18.30
N ALA A 103 8.21 0.77 17.74
CA ALA A 103 9.56 0.22 17.77
C ALA A 103 10.52 1.40 17.82
N ASP A 104 11.67 1.18 18.46
CA ASP A 104 12.75 2.16 18.50
C ASP A 104 13.98 1.62 17.74
N PRO A 105 14.10 1.94 16.43
CA PRO A 105 15.25 1.52 15.65
C PRO A 105 16.58 2.03 16.21
N ALA A 106 16.59 3.16 16.93
CA ALA A 106 17.81 3.74 17.48
C ALA A 106 18.37 2.92 18.65
N SER A 107 17.50 2.24 19.41
CA SER A 107 17.91 1.26 20.44
C SER A 107 18.04 -0.17 19.90
N GLY A 108 17.96 -0.37 18.59
CA GLY A 108 18.07 -1.68 17.94
C GLY A 108 16.77 -2.48 17.87
N GLN A 109 15.65 -1.94 18.37
CA GLN A 109 14.33 -2.53 18.18
C GLN A 109 13.83 -2.24 16.77
N ARG A 110 13.93 -3.24 15.89
CA ARG A 110 13.43 -3.12 14.52
C ARG A 110 11.90 -3.16 14.51
N PRO A 111 11.23 -2.33 13.69
CA PRO A 111 9.80 -2.49 13.45
C PRO A 111 9.50 -3.88 12.91
N ALA A 112 8.38 -4.46 13.35
CA ALA A 112 7.89 -5.74 12.89
C ALA A 112 6.49 -5.55 12.28
N PRO A 113 6.39 -5.10 11.01
CA PRO A 113 5.10 -4.93 10.36
C PRO A 113 4.39 -6.27 10.18
N GLU A 114 3.09 -6.30 10.51
CA GLU A 114 2.25 -7.49 10.41
C GLU A 114 1.56 -7.52 9.04
N LEU A 115 1.60 -8.66 8.36
CA LEU A 115 0.90 -8.83 7.08
C LEU A 115 -0.61 -8.86 7.32
N VAL A 116 -1.36 -8.00 6.64
CA VAL A 116 -2.83 -7.90 6.78
C VAL A 116 -3.60 -8.25 5.49
N LEU A 117 -2.95 -8.14 4.32
CA LEU A 117 -3.51 -8.56 3.03
C LEU A 117 -2.36 -8.99 2.12
N GLU A 118 -2.52 -10.11 1.43
CA GLU A 118 -1.68 -10.49 0.30
C GLU A 118 -2.57 -10.81 -0.90
N ILE A 119 -2.18 -10.31 -2.07
CA ILE A 119 -2.71 -10.71 -3.37
C ILE A 119 -1.52 -11.23 -4.18
N LYS A 120 -1.65 -12.43 -4.73
CA LYS A 120 -0.64 -13.09 -5.55
C LYS A 120 -1.29 -13.61 -6.82
N GLY A 121 -0.75 -13.25 -7.99
CA GLY A 121 -1.34 -13.62 -9.28
C GLY A 121 -2.74 -13.03 -9.46
N GLY A 122 -3.01 -11.85 -8.88
CA GLY A 122 -4.31 -11.20 -8.92
C GLY A 122 -5.39 -11.79 -7.99
N THR A 123 -5.08 -12.82 -7.20
CA THR A 123 -6.01 -13.45 -6.26
C THR A 123 -5.57 -13.21 -4.81
N PRO A 124 -6.48 -12.86 -3.88
CA PRO A 124 -6.15 -12.74 -2.46
C PRO A 124 -5.65 -14.08 -1.88
N SER A 125 -4.47 -14.08 -1.27
CA SER A 125 -3.85 -15.25 -0.61
C SER A 125 -3.76 -15.11 0.91
N TYR A 126 -4.06 -13.92 1.46
CA TYR A 126 -4.16 -13.66 2.90
C TYR A 126 -5.19 -12.56 3.18
N PRO A 127 -5.99 -12.64 4.26
CA PRO A 127 -6.10 -13.72 5.26
C PRO A 127 -6.65 -15.04 4.69
N ARG A 128 -6.33 -16.17 5.35
CA ARG A 128 -6.69 -17.54 4.91
C ARG A 128 -7.68 -18.23 5.84
N SER A 129 -7.95 -17.66 7.00
CA SER A 129 -8.86 -18.21 8.00
C SER A 129 -9.77 -17.13 8.58
N ALA A 130 -10.89 -17.55 9.18
CA ALA A 130 -11.79 -16.65 9.89
C ALA A 130 -11.09 -15.94 11.07
N VAL A 131 -10.11 -16.60 11.70
CA VAL A 131 -9.33 -16.01 12.80
C VAL A 131 -8.45 -14.86 12.28
N GLU A 132 -7.66 -15.11 11.22
CA GLU A 132 -6.82 -14.06 10.60
C GLU A 132 -7.67 -12.89 10.06
N LEU A 133 -8.86 -13.19 9.51
CA LEU A 133 -9.80 -12.18 9.08
C LEU A 133 -10.36 -11.37 10.26
N ALA A 134 -10.68 -12.02 11.39
CA ALA A 134 -11.18 -11.36 12.58
C ALA A 134 -10.13 -10.46 13.25
N THR A 135 -8.85 -10.81 13.15
CA THR A 135 -7.72 -10.01 13.68
C THR A 135 -7.31 -8.87 12.76
N THR A 136 -7.92 -8.72 11.58
CA THR A 136 -7.59 -7.62 10.66
C THR A 136 -7.83 -6.25 11.33
N PRO A 137 -6.81 -5.37 11.38
CA PRO A 137 -6.95 -4.03 11.95
C PRO A 137 -8.07 -3.22 11.29
N ALA A 138 -8.76 -2.39 12.07
CA ALA A 138 -9.94 -1.66 11.59
C ALA A 138 -9.67 -0.83 10.32
N TRP A 139 -8.50 -0.20 10.23
CA TRP A 139 -8.11 0.61 9.07
C TRP A 139 -7.92 -0.21 7.78
N ALA A 140 -7.57 -1.50 7.91
CA ALA A 140 -7.27 -2.40 6.80
C ALA A 140 -8.51 -3.20 6.35
N LYS A 141 -9.55 -3.32 7.18
CA LYS A 141 -10.79 -4.04 6.85
C LYS A 141 -11.39 -3.65 5.50
N PRO A 142 -11.47 -2.36 5.10
CA PRO A 142 -11.97 -2.00 3.77
C PRO A 142 -11.10 -2.54 2.63
N LEU A 143 -9.78 -2.60 2.81
CA LEU A 143 -8.86 -3.13 1.80
C LEU A 143 -9.07 -4.64 1.63
N VAL A 144 -9.11 -5.37 2.75
CA VAL A 144 -9.37 -6.82 2.75
C VAL A 144 -10.72 -7.13 2.14
N ALA A 145 -11.79 -6.44 2.58
CA ALA A 145 -13.13 -6.64 2.03
C ALA A 145 -13.18 -6.41 0.51
N ARG A 146 -12.51 -5.37 0.01
CA ARG A 146 -12.46 -5.09 -1.43
C ARG A 146 -11.70 -6.14 -2.22
N ALA A 147 -10.60 -6.67 -1.68
CA ALA A 147 -9.83 -7.73 -2.32
C ALA A 147 -10.67 -8.99 -2.54
N PHE A 148 -11.38 -9.46 -1.51
CA PHE A 148 -12.24 -10.64 -1.61
C PHE A 148 -13.52 -10.42 -2.41
N GLN A 149 -14.12 -9.21 -2.36
CA GLN A 149 -15.24 -8.86 -3.22
C GLN A 149 -14.86 -8.91 -4.71
N TRP A 150 -13.67 -8.39 -5.06
CA TRP A 150 -13.18 -8.43 -6.42
C TRP A 150 -12.90 -9.85 -6.91
N ASP A 151 -12.30 -10.68 -6.06
CA ASP A 151 -12.02 -12.07 -6.38
C ASP A 151 -13.32 -12.85 -6.66
N ALA A 152 -14.32 -12.70 -5.79
CA ALA A 152 -15.63 -13.34 -5.97
C ALA A 152 -16.39 -12.85 -7.21
N ALA A 153 -16.17 -11.61 -7.64
CA ALA A 153 -16.80 -11.03 -8.82
C ALA A 153 -16.01 -11.26 -10.13
N SER A 154 -14.78 -11.78 -10.04
CA SER A 154 -13.95 -12.05 -11.21
C SER A 154 -14.45 -13.33 -11.88
N PRO A 155 -14.88 -13.32 -13.16
CA PRO A 155 -15.10 -14.55 -13.89
C PRO A 155 -13.79 -15.34 -13.86
N ALA A 156 -13.89 -16.65 -13.54
CA ALA A 156 -12.75 -17.54 -13.36
C ALA A 156 -11.67 -17.22 -14.40
N ARG A 157 -10.53 -16.72 -13.92
CA ARG A 157 -9.34 -16.50 -14.74
C ARG A 157 -8.76 -17.88 -15.04
N THR A 158 -9.35 -18.56 -16.02
CA THR A 158 -8.93 -19.88 -16.47
C THR A 158 -7.45 -19.81 -16.82
N GLU A 159 -6.71 -20.74 -16.22
CA GLU A 159 -5.30 -21.01 -16.44
C GLU A 159 -4.92 -20.92 -17.93
N ALA A 160 -3.79 -20.27 -18.21
CA ALA A 160 -3.04 -20.39 -19.46
C ALA A 160 -1.71 -21.08 -19.16
#